data_AF-A0A2F0AJG0-F1
#
_entry.id   AF-A0A2F0AJG0-F1
#
_cell.length_a   1.000
_cell.length_b   1.000
_cell.length_c   1.000
_cell.angle_alpha   90.00
_cell.angle_beta   90.00
_cell.angle_gamma   90.00
#
_symmetry.space_group_name_H-M   'P 1'
#
loop_
_entity.id
_entity.type
_entity.pdbx_description
1 polymer ?
#
loop_
_entity_poly.entity_id
_entity_poly.type
_entity_poly.pdbx_seq_one_letter_code
_entity_poly.pdbx_strand_id
1 'polypeptide(L)'
;LQPRISSFPPEVKSFDEYSSSLESFMSLSTYRIEELRGSLLLVMSPPFISILTNAYYGGNIEILKTNRQEFTATEERIIEMASDGLMRELKTSWKDLTPINFSKIGREVNPQFTTFVDASDLVIICSFVVQLPGVDAANFDILYPLQTLKPIASLLRSRVQSDIVEDDTSWRDKLEKAVLEIPLKINATLSEPIVNFSKLLRLNVGNTLQIPISDKIDVYVEDIKMFNGDLGEYKGNSAINVKKRI
;
A
#
# COMPACT_ATOMS: atom_id res chain seq x y z
N LEU A 1 -1.97 -10.01 25.84
CA LEU A 1 -1.42 -8.67 25.54
C LEU A 1 -0.71 -8.75 24.20
N GLN A 2 -0.85 -7.75 23.33
CA GLN A 2 -0.14 -7.71 22.04
C GLN A 2 1.29 -7.16 22.25
N PRO A 3 2.32 -7.73 21.61
CA PRO A 3 3.68 -7.19 21.62
C PRO A 3 3.71 -5.83 20.93
N ARG A 4 4.51 -4.89 21.46
CA ARG A 4 4.76 -3.62 20.78
C ARG A 4 6.02 -3.77 19.94
N ILE A 5 5.91 -3.49 18.64
CA ILE A 5 7.05 -3.48 17.73
C ILE A 5 7.33 -2.03 17.33
N SER A 6 8.60 -1.64 17.31
CA SER A 6 9.05 -0.31 16.89
C SER A 6 10.24 -0.46 15.96
N SER A 7 10.25 0.29 14.85
CA SER A 7 11.36 0.33 13.90
C SER A 7 12.26 1.55 14.15
N PHE A 8 13.53 1.42 13.83
CA PHE A 8 14.48 2.53 13.79
C PHE A 8 14.66 3.03 12.35
N PRO A 9 15.11 4.29 12.16
CA PRO A 9 15.52 4.77 10.85
C PRO A 9 16.55 3.81 10.24
N PRO A 10 16.42 3.43 8.95
CA PRO A 10 17.38 2.53 8.33
C PRO A 10 18.79 3.13 8.31
N GLU A 11 19.77 2.32 8.68
CA GLU A 11 21.19 2.70 8.64
C GLU A 11 21.87 2.10 7.40
N VAL A 12 22.94 2.74 6.92
CA VAL A 12 23.76 2.22 5.81
C VAL A 12 25.19 2.07 6.29
N LYS A 13 25.71 0.83 6.23
CA LYS A 13 27.07 0.47 6.66
C LYS A 13 27.67 -0.54 5.68
N SER A 14 28.98 -0.76 5.75
CA SER A 14 29.54 -1.95 5.09
C SER A 14 29.11 -3.22 5.84
N PHE A 15 29.03 -4.34 5.13
CA PHE A 15 28.69 -5.62 5.77
C PHE A 15 29.76 -6.04 6.79
N ASP A 16 31.03 -5.74 6.55
CA ASP A 16 32.13 -5.96 7.50
C ASP A 16 31.94 -5.19 8.81
N GLU A 17 31.56 -3.91 8.73
CA GLU A 17 31.29 -3.08 9.92
C GLU A 17 30.10 -3.63 10.71
N TYR A 18 29.03 -4.04 10.02
CA TYR A 18 27.87 -4.63 10.66
C TYR A 18 28.20 -5.98 11.31
N SER A 19 28.80 -6.91 10.56
CA SER A 19 29.15 -8.25 11.04
C SER A 19 30.14 -8.23 12.20
N SER A 20 31.07 -7.28 12.21
CA SER A 20 32.02 -7.07 13.32
C SER A 20 31.35 -6.59 14.62
N SER A 21 30.16 -5.99 14.52
CA SER A 21 29.37 -5.57 15.69
C SER A 21 28.50 -6.70 16.27
N LEU A 22 28.35 -7.80 15.54
CA LEU A 22 27.53 -8.92 15.97
C LEU A 22 28.27 -9.84 16.95
N GLU A 23 27.50 -10.48 17.83
CA GLU A 23 28.01 -11.60 18.62
C GLU A 23 28.33 -12.79 17.71
N SER A 24 29.23 -13.66 18.17
CA SER A 24 29.66 -14.85 17.42
C SER A 24 28.57 -15.92 17.23
N PHE A 25 27.47 -15.82 17.98
CA PHE A 25 26.36 -16.76 17.95
C PHE A 25 25.03 -16.03 17.73
N MET A 26 24.49 -16.12 16.52
CA MET A 26 23.29 -15.41 16.07
C MET A 26 22.55 -16.26 15.04
N SER A 27 21.23 -16.15 14.90
CA SER A 27 20.54 -16.81 13.78
C SER A 27 20.55 -15.90 12.54
N LEU A 28 21.21 -16.33 11.47
CA LEU A 28 21.33 -15.60 10.21
C LEU A 28 20.61 -16.39 9.11
N SER A 29 19.46 -15.93 8.66
CA SER A 29 18.67 -16.59 7.61
C SER A 29 18.68 -15.78 6.33
N THR A 30 19.21 -16.37 5.26
CA THR A 30 19.32 -15.73 3.95
C THR A 30 18.15 -16.14 3.06
N TYR A 31 17.49 -15.14 2.48
CA TYR A 31 16.39 -15.28 1.55
C TYR A 31 16.74 -14.64 0.20
N ARG A 32 16.22 -15.18 -0.89
CA ARG A 32 16.24 -14.55 -2.22
C ARG A 32 14.95 -13.79 -2.44
N ILE A 33 15.05 -12.59 -2.98
CA ILE A 33 13.93 -11.80 -3.50
C ILE A 33 13.90 -12.03 -5.01
N GLU A 34 12.90 -12.76 -5.50
CA GLU A 34 12.88 -13.24 -6.89
C GLU A 34 12.83 -12.09 -7.90
N GLU A 35 11.98 -11.08 -7.65
CA GLU A 35 11.71 -9.98 -8.57
C GLU A 35 12.83 -8.95 -8.61
N LEU A 36 13.52 -8.75 -7.48
CA LEU A 36 14.68 -7.85 -7.39
C LEU A 36 16.00 -8.55 -7.74
N ARG A 37 15.98 -9.87 -7.94
CA ARG A 37 17.17 -10.71 -8.18
C ARG A 37 18.28 -10.45 -7.16
N GLY A 38 17.88 -10.27 -5.90
CA GLY A 38 18.79 -9.96 -4.80
C GLY A 38 18.53 -10.82 -3.59
N SER A 39 19.37 -10.67 -2.57
CA SER A 39 19.26 -11.38 -1.29
C SER A 39 18.71 -10.45 -0.20
N LEU A 40 18.20 -11.07 0.85
CA LEU A 40 17.79 -10.46 2.10
C LEU A 40 18.36 -11.31 3.23
N LEU A 41 18.88 -10.67 4.27
CA LEU A 41 19.38 -11.36 5.44
C LEU A 41 18.53 -10.99 6.66
N LEU A 42 17.91 -11.98 7.27
CA LEU A 42 17.20 -11.85 8.55
C LEU A 42 18.15 -12.27 9.68
N VAL A 43 18.34 -11.39 10.66
CA VAL A 43 19.24 -11.60 11.79
C VAL A 43 18.44 -11.57 13.08
N MET A 44 18.53 -12.64 13.87
CA MET A 44 17.85 -12.77 15.16
C MET A 44 18.86 -13.15 16.24
N SER A 45 18.85 -12.37 17.33
CA SER A 45 19.73 -12.62 18.47
C SER A 45 19.23 -13.79 19.34
N PRO A 46 20.13 -14.53 20.00
CA PRO A 46 19.73 -15.61 20.92
C PRO A 46 18.76 -15.17 22.02
N PRO A 47 18.90 -13.97 22.65
CA PRO A 47 17.91 -13.47 23.60
C PRO A 47 16.51 -13.35 22.99
N PHE A 48 16.39 -12.85 21.76
CA PHE A 48 15.10 -12.74 21.07
C PHE A 48 14.47 -14.13 20.85
N ILE A 49 15.25 -15.11 20.42
CA ILE A 49 14.79 -16.48 20.18
C ILE A 49 14.35 -17.16 21.48
N SER A 50 15.09 -16.95 22.57
CA SER A 50 14.73 -17.47 23.89
C SER A 50 13.40 -16.89 24.36
N ILE A 51 13.18 -15.59 24.19
CA ILE A 51 11.92 -14.92 24.50
C ILE A 51 10.76 -15.49 23.67
N LEU A 52 10.94 -15.68 22.36
CA LEU A 52 9.93 -16.29 21.49
C LEU A 52 9.60 -17.72 21.91
N THR A 53 10.61 -18.51 22.29
CA THR A 53 10.44 -19.89 22.74
C THR A 53 9.65 -19.94 24.05
N ASN A 54 10.01 -19.10 25.03
CA ASN A 54 9.29 -19.02 26.30
C ASN A 54 7.84 -18.55 26.11
N ALA A 55 7.62 -17.55 25.25
CA ALA A 55 6.28 -17.07 24.91
C ALA A 55 5.42 -18.14 24.23
N TYR A 56 6.01 -19.00 23.41
CA TYR A 56 5.29 -20.08 22.71
C TYR A 56 4.88 -21.22 23.65
N TYR A 57 5.76 -21.62 24.59
CA TYR A 57 5.50 -22.74 25.51
C TYR A 57 4.93 -22.33 26.87
N GLY A 58 4.78 -21.02 27.14
CA GLY A 58 4.25 -20.51 28.41
C GLY A 58 5.22 -20.65 29.60
N GLY A 59 6.52 -20.69 29.32
CA GLY A 59 7.59 -20.79 30.33
C GLY A 59 7.92 -19.44 30.98
N ASN A 60 8.64 -19.47 32.10
CA ASN A 60 9.17 -18.26 32.73
C ASN A 60 10.14 -17.56 31.77
N ILE A 61 9.99 -16.25 31.59
CA ILE A 61 10.75 -15.46 30.61
C ILE A 61 12.07 -15.02 31.24
N GLU A 62 12.87 -15.98 31.68
CA GLU A 62 14.23 -15.72 32.13
C GLU A 62 15.19 -15.91 30.96
N ILE A 63 16.02 -14.89 30.72
CA ILE A 63 17.08 -14.95 29.72
C ILE A 63 18.18 -15.85 30.28
N LEU A 64 18.25 -17.09 29.80
CA LEU A 64 19.34 -17.99 30.13
C LEU A 64 20.64 -17.47 29.50
N LYS A 65 21.47 -16.78 30.27
CA LYS A 65 22.85 -16.45 29.87
C LYS A 65 23.66 -17.74 29.82
N THR A 66 23.76 -18.34 28.64
CA THR A 66 24.59 -19.52 28.41
C THR A 66 25.50 -19.28 27.21
N ASN A 67 26.77 -19.68 27.34
CA ASN A 67 27.78 -19.72 26.28
C ASN A 67 27.48 -20.84 25.25
N ARG A 68 26.27 -20.85 24.69
CA ARG A 68 25.89 -21.80 23.65
C ARG A 68 26.42 -21.32 22.31
N GLN A 69 26.78 -22.29 21.46
CA GLN A 69 27.18 -22.05 20.06
C GLN A 69 26.20 -22.70 19.08
N GLU A 70 25.17 -23.39 19.58
CA GLU A 70 24.15 -24.07 18.78
C GLU A 70 22.78 -23.86 19.41
N PHE A 71 21.76 -23.74 18.56
CA PHE A 71 20.36 -23.71 18.98
C PHE A 71 19.84 -25.15 19.18
N THR A 72 18.94 -25.32 20.15
CA THR A 72 18.24 -26.59 20.36
C THR A 72 17.22 -26.84 19.26
N ALA A 73 16.81 -28.10 19.05
CA ALA A 73 15.78 -28.45 18.06
C ALA A 73 14.44 -27.69 18.26
N THR A 74 14.12 -27.34 19.51
CA THR A 74 12.95 -26.54 19.83
C THR A 74 13.12 -25.09 19.38
N GLU A 75 14.27 -24.47 19.66
CA GLU A 75 14.59 -23.11 19.22
C GLU A 75 14.68 -23.02 17.70
N GLU A 76 15.28 -24.01 17.05
CA GLU A 76 15.33 -24.14 15.58
C GLU A 76 13.92 -24.07 14.97
N ARG A 77 12.96 -24.82 15.52
CA ARG A 77 11.57 -24.78 15.08
C ARG A 77 10.92 -23.40 15.26
N ILE A 78 11.18 -22.75 16.40
CA ILE A 78 10.65 -21.41 16.68
C ILE A 78 11.22 -20.39 15.71
N ILE A 79 12.50 -20.49 15.38
CA ILE A 79 13.19 -19.64 14.41
C ILE A 79 12.56 -19.78 13.04
N GLU A 80 12.28 -20.99 12.58
CA GLU A 80 11.61 -21.20 11.29
C GLU A 80 10.21 -20.60 11.28
N MET A 81 9.41 -20.86 12.32
CA MET A 81 8.06 -20.31 12.44
C MET A 81 8.06 -18.77 12.46
N ALA A 82 8.98 -18.17 13.21
CA ALA A 82 9.11 -16.72 13.29
C ALA A 82 9.58 -16.13 11.95
N SER A 83 10.57 -16.75 11.32
CA SER A 83 11.10 -16.25 10.04
C SER A 83 10.05 -16.33 8.93
N ASP A 84 9.30 -17.42 8.84
CA ASP A 84 8.23 -17.57 7.85
C ASP A 84 7.07 -16.59 8.09
N GLY A 85 6.76 -16.31 9.36
CA GLY A 85 5.81 -15.27 9.74
C GLY A 85 6.29 -13.88 9.31
N LEU A 86 7.52 -13.52 9.64
CA LEU A 86 8.12 -12.23 9.26
C LEU A 86 8.21 -12.06 7.75
N MET A 87 8.64 -13.08 7.00
CA MET A 87 8.71 -13.00 5.53
C MET A 87 7.34 -12.82 4.89
N ARG A 88 6.28 -13.39 5.47
CA ARG A 88 4.91 -13.21 5.00
C ARG A 88 4.42 -11.78 5.22
N GLU A 89 4.62 -11.23 6.41
CA GLU A 89 4.24 -9.84 6.71
C GLU A 89 5.07 -8.84 5.90
N LEU A 90 6.36 -9.13 5.70
CA LEU A 90 7.23 -8.36 4.84
C LEU A 90 6.70 -8.37 3.40
N LYS A 91 6.35 -9.54 2.85
CA LYS A 91 5.75 -9.66 1.51
C LYS A 91 4.49 -8.81 1.37
N THR A 92 3.62 -8.82 2.37
CA THR A 92 2.41 -7.98 2.40
C THR A 92 2.77 -6.49 2.38
N SER A 93 3.75 -6.10 3.19
CA SER A 93 4.21 -4.70 3.30
C SER A 93 4.84 -4.17 2.01
N TRP A 94 5.47 -5.04 1.22
CA TRP A 94 6.08 -4.69 -0.06
C TRP A 94 5.06 -4.55 -1.21
N LYS A 95 3.84 -5.08 -1.06
CA LYS A 95 2.83 -5.19 -2.13
C LYS A 95 2.51 -3.86 -2.81
N ASP A 96 2.45 -2.77 -2.05
CA ASP A 96 2.11 -1.44 -2.57
C ASP A 96 3.21 -0.82 -3.42
N LEU A 97 4.46 -1.27 -3.23
CA LEU A 97 5.61 -0.81 -4.01
C LEU A 97 5.84 -1.74 -5.21
N THR A 98 6.08 -3.02 -4.92
CA THR A 98 6.28 -4.07 -5.91
C THR A 98 5.88 -5.41 -5.27
N PRO A 99 4.99 -6.20 -5.88
CA PRO A 99 4.73 -7.56 -5.42
C PRO A 99 6.01 -8.39 -5.47
N ILE A 100 6.42 -8.95 -4.33
CA ILE A 100 7.63 -9.77 -4.25
C ILE A 100 7.38 -11.17 -3.66
N ASN A 101 8.29 -12.08 -3.97
CA ASN A 101 8.35 -13.43 -3.43
C ASN A 101 9.72 -13.69 -2.79
N PHE A 102 9.70 -14.44 -1.69
CA PHE A 102 10.89 -14.83 -0.95
C PHE A 102 11.10 -16.35 -1.04
N SER A 103 12.33 -16.77 -1.30
CA SER A 103 12.74 -18.17 -1.19
C SER A 103 13.92 -18.31 -0.21
N LYS A 104 13.83 -19.24 0.74
CA LYS A 104 14.90 -19.49 1.73
C LYS A 104 16.10 -20.12 1.02
N ILE A 105 17.27 -19.50 1.12
CA ILE A 105 18.52 -20.01 0.55
C ILE A 105 19.23 -20.92 1.54
N GLY A 106 19.35 -20.45 2.78
CA GLY A 106 20.12 -21.12 3.81
C GLY A 106 20.05 -20.39 5.13
N ARG A 107 20.63 -21.01 6.15
CA ARG A 107 20.71 -20.44 7.49
C ARG A 107 22.05 -20.80 8.11
N GLU A 108 22.63 -19.83 8.78
CA GLU A 108 23.89 -19.95 9.51
C GLU A 108 23.72 -19.48 10.94
N VAL A 109 24.60 -19.95 11.83
CA VAL A 109 24.63 -19.56 13.25
C VAL A 109 25.78 -18.62 13.60
N ASN A 110 26.72 -18.46 12.68
CA ASN A 110 27.90 -17.61 12.85
C ASN A 110 27.99 -16.62 11.67
N PRO A 111 28.05 -15.30 11.95
CA PRO A 111 28.19 -14.27 10.91
C PRO A 111 29.36 -14.52 9.95
N GLN A 112 30.48 -15.08 10.43
CA GLN A 112 31.69 -15.31 9.63
C GLN A 112 31.50 -16.35 8.51
N PHE A 113 30.53 -17.26 8.63
CA PHE A 113 30.22 -18.27 7.62
C PHE A 113 29.04 -17.87 6.73
N THR A 114 28.40 -16.75 7.01
CA THR A 114 27.21 -16.30 6.28
C THR A 114 27.59 -15.82 4.88
N THR A 115 27.22 -16.60 3.86
CA THR A 115 27.40 -16.21 2.46
C THR A 115 26.21 -15.37 2.01
N PHE A 116 26.27 -14.05 2.26
CA PHE A 116 25.21 -13.09 1.91
C PHE A 116 25.66 -12.07 0.86
N VAL A 117 26.74 -11.34 1.13
CA VAL A 117 27.40 -10.34 0.26
C VAL A 117 28.89 -10.29 0.56
N ASP A 118 29.66 -9.60 -0.27
CA ASP A 118 31.07 -9.35 0.01
C ASP A 118 31.23 -8.41 1.23
N ALA A 119 32.29 -8.59 2.02
CA ALA A 119 32.52 -7.82 3.25
C ALA A 119 32.53 -6.29 3.01
N SER A 120 33.03 -5.86 1.85
CA SER A 120 33.08 -4.45 1.45
C SER A 120 31.75 -3.88 0.94
N ASP A 121 30.74 -4.71 0.70
CA ASP A 121 29.47 -4.24 0.14
C ASP A 121 28.68 -3.44 1.17
N LEU A 122 28.01 -2.40 0.67
CA LEU A 122 27.10 -1.59 1.49
C LEU A 122 25.77 -2.32 1.67
N VAL A 123 25.31 -2.36 2.91
CA VAL A 123 24.03 -2.94 3.32
C VAL A 123 23.17 -1.89 4.02
N ILE A 124 21.87 -1.92 3.74
CA ILE A 124 20.85 -1.16 4.46
C ILE A 124 20.34 -2.05 5.59
N ILE A 125 20.40 -1.53 6.81
CA ILE A 125 20.03 -2.22 8.04
C ILE A 125 18.72 -1.65 8.54
N CYS A 126 17.68 -2.48 8.59
CA CYS A 126 16.39 -2.15 9.18
C CYS A 126 16.27 -2.86 10.52
N SER A 127 16.45 -2.12 11.62
CA SER A 127 16.38 -2.65 12.98
C SER A 127 15.00 -2.50 13.58
N PHE A 128 14.55 -3.56 14.25
CA PHE A 128 13.25 -3.62 14.92
C PHE A 128 13.44 -4.01 16.38
N VAL A 129 12.80 -3.28 17.29
CA VAL A 129 12.69 -3.64 18.70
C VAL A 129 11.29 -4.14 19.00
N VAL A 130 11.25 -5.30 19.66
CA VAL A 130 10.05 -5.97 20.15
C VAL A 130 10.05 -5.85 21.67
N GLN A 131 9.01 -5.20 22.19
CA GLN A 131 8.77 -5.05 23.61
C GLN A 131 7.57 -5.90 24.03
N LEU A 132 7.85 -6.93 24.83
CA LEU A 132 6.82 -7.72 25.51
C LEU A 132 6.61 -7.16 26.93
N PRO A 133 5.37 -7.22 27.45
CA PRO A 133 5.09 -6.81 28.83
C PRO A 133 5.82 -7.70 29.84
N GLY A 134 6.61 -7.10 30.73
CA GLY A 134 7.34 -7.84 31.77
C GLY A 134 8.61 -8.56 31.29
N VAL A 135 9.10 -8.23 30.09
CA VAL A 135 10.32 -8.80 29.49
C VAL A 135 11.22 -7.67 29.02
N ASP A 136 12.53 -7.89 29.00
CA ASP A 136 13.46 -6.95 28.38
C ASP A 136 13.16 -6.82 26.87
N ALA A 137 13.43 -5.63 26.33
CA ALA A 137 13.30 -5.38 24.90
C ALA A 137 14.29 -6.27 24.13
N ALA A 138 13.83 -6.84 23.02
CA ALA A 138 14.66 -7.66 22.15
C ALA A 138 14.59 -7.14 20.73
N ASN A 139 15.64 -7.38 19.94
CA ASN A 139 15.75 -6.86 18.59
C ASN A 139 16.00 -7.95 17.55
N PHE A 140 15.57 -7.66 16.33
CA PHE A 140 15.93 -8.38 15.12
C PHE A 140 16.20 -7.37 14.01
N ASP A 141 17.04 -7.76 13.07
CA ASP A 141 17.45 -6.89 11.96
C ASP A 141 17.12 -7.55 10.62
N ILE A 142 16.73 -6.72 9.66
CA ILE A 142 16.55 -7.11 8.26
C ILE A 142 17.54 -6.31 7.42
N LEU A 143 18.39 -7.02 6.68
CA LEU A 143 19.44 -6.43 5.86
C LEU A 143 19.15 -6.60 4.38
N TYR A 144 19.35 -5.51 3.65
CA TYR A 144 19.26 -5.46 2.19
C TYR A 144 20.59 -5.01 1.61
N PRO A 145 21.18 -5.72 0.63
CA PRO A 145 22.29 -5.18 -0.13
C PRO A 145 21.84 -3.92 -0.85
N LEU A 146 22.65 -2.85 -0.79
CA LEU A 146 22.29 -1.58 -1.43
C LEU A 146 22.03 -1.75 -2.94
N GLN A 147 22.77 -2.65 -3.60
CA GLN A 147 22.59 -2.96 -5.02
C GLN A 147 21.24 -3.62 -5.32
N THR A 148 20.67 -4.39 -4.39
CA THR A 148 19.34 -5.01 -4.55
C THR A 148 18.22 -3.98 -4.62
N LEU A 149 18.33 -2.88 -3.86
CA LEU A 149 17.31 -1.84 -3.82
C LEU A 149 17.55 -0.72 -4.85
N LYS A 150 18.75 -0.62 -5.44
CA LYS A 150 19.11 0.40 -6.43
C LYS A 150 18.13 0.51 -7.61
N PRO A 151 17.63 -0.58 -8.22
CA PRO A 151 16.68 -0.51 -9.35
C PRO A 151 15.34 0.16 -9.00
N ILE A 152 14.94 0.09 -7.73
CA ILE A 152 13.67 0.61 -7.22
C ILE A 152 13.83 1.84 -6.32
N ALA A 153 15.05 2.39 -6.23
CA ALA A 153 15.38 3.51 -5.35
C ALA A 153 14.54 4.77 -5.63
N SER A 154 14.14 5.00 -6.88
CA SER A 154 13.25 6.12 -7.24
C SER A 154 11.84 5.95 -6.66
N LEU A 155 11.29 4.74 -6.70
CA LEU A 155 9.96 4.43 -6.16
C LEU A 155 9.95 4.54 -4.63
N LEU A 156 11.02 4.09 -3.97
CA LEU A 156 11.21 4.24 -2.52
C LEU A 156 11.21 5.72 -2.11
N ARG A 157 11.92 6.59 -2.84
CA ARG A 157 11.94 8.05 -2.57
C ARG A 157 10.57 8.70 -2.75
N SER A 158 9.82 8.30 -3.78
CA SER A 158 8.50 8.87 -4.07
C SER A 158 7.49 8.60 -2.95
N ARG A 159 7.60 7.46 -2.26
CA ARG A 159 6.67 7.07 -1.19
C ARG A 159 7.03 7.67 0.17
N VAL A 160 8.33 7.78 0.49
CA VAL A 160 8.77 8.48 1.72
C VAL A 160 8.37 9.96 1.66
N GLN A 161 8.37 10.56 0.46
CA GLN A 161 7.90 11.93 0.28
C GLN A 161 6.37 12.03 0.31
N SER A 162 5.60 10.99 -0.09
CA SER A 162 4.15 11.00 0.09
C SER A 162 3.73 10.89 1.56
N ASP A 163 4.44 10.10 2.38
CA ASP A 163 4.11 9.91 3.80
C ASP A 163 4.48 11.15 4.66
N ILE A 164 5.40 12.00 4.19
CA ILE A 164 5.80 13.26 4.86
C ILE A 164 5.07 14.49 4.29
N VAL A 165 4.52 14.40 3.07
CA VAL A 165 3.88 15.51 2.34
C VAL A 165 2.37 15.27 2.09
N GLU A 166 1.77 14.28 2.74
CA GLU A 166 0.31 14.15 2.86
C GLU A 166 -0.32 15.23 3.78
N ASP A 167 0.16 16.48 3.68
CA ASP A 167 -0.57 17.63 4.20
C ASP A 167 -1.15 18.43 3.03
N ASP A 168 -2.44 18.19 2.86
CA ASP A 168 -3.43 19.15 2.42
C ASP A 168 -3.69 19.45 0.93
N THR A 169 -2.78 19.13 0.00
CA THR A 169 -2.95 19.54 -1.41
C THR A 169 -3.40 18.39 -2.33
N SER A 170 -2.78 17.21 -2.24
CA SER A 170 -3.12 16.06 -3.12
C SER A 170 -4.50 15.47 -2.83
N TRP A 171 -4.95 15.48 -1.57
CA TRP A 171 -6.27 14.97 -1.23
C TRP A 171 -7.39 15.87 -1.76
N ARG A 172 -7.18 17.21 -1.74
CA ARG A 172 -8.12 18.18 -2.30
C ARG A 172 -8.28 17.99 -3.79
N ASP A 173 -7.18 17.85 -4.52
CA ASP A 173 -7.20 17.62 -5.97
C ASP A 173 -7.87 16.27 -6.33
N LYS A 174 -7.61 15.22 -5.54
CA LYS A 174 -8.26 13.91 -5.74
C LYS A 174 -9.76 13.96 -5.43
N LEU A 175 -10.15 14.65 -4.37
CA LEU A 175 -11.55 14.82 -4.00
C LEU A 175 -12.28 15.69 -5.02
N GLU A 176 -11.67 16.79 -5.47
CA GLU A 176 -12.21 17.65 -6.52
C GLU A 176 -12.44 16.85 -7.80
N LYS A 177 -11.46 16.05 -8.24
CA LYS A 177 -11.65 15.15 -9.39
C LYS A 177 -12.75 14.14 -9.18
N ALA A 178 -12.81 13.50 -8.01
CA ALA A 178 -13.86 12.54 -7.69
C ALA A 178 -15.26 13.18 -7.70
N VAL A 179 -15.39 14.44 -7.26
CA VAL A 179 -16.65 15.21 -7.31
C VAL A 179 -17.01 15.59 -8.75
N LEU A 180 -16.03 16.00 -9.56
CA LEU A 180 -16.24 16.34 -10.97
C LEU A 180 -16.60 15.15 -11.86
N GLU A 181 -16.21 13.93 -11.46
CA GLU A 181 -16.54 12.68 -12.17
C GLU A 181 -17.94 12.14 -11.87
N ILE A 182 -18.69 12.77 -10.94
CA ILE A 182 -20.05 12.34 -10.63
C ILE A 182 -20.95 12.57 -11.86
N PRO A 183 -21.52 11.50 -12.45
CA PRO A 183 -22.38 11.64 -13.61
C PRO A 183 -23.67 12.37 -13.21
N LEU A 184 -23.95 13.49 -13.86
CA LEU A 184 -25.19 14.25 -13.69
C LEU A 184 -26.10 14.04 -14.90
N LYS A 185 -27.39 13.82 -14.65
CA LYS A 185 -28.39 13.71 -15.71
C LYS A 185 -28.73 15.11 -16.22
N ILE A 186 -28.61 15.30 -17.53
CA ILE A 186 -28.98 16.56 -18.19
C ILE A 186 -30.23 16.31 -19.02
N ASN A 187 -31.29 17.07 -18.76
CA ASN A 187 -32.54 17.03 -19.51
C ASN A 187 -32.82 18.42 -20.09
N ALA A 188 -33.49 18.47 -21.24
CA ALA A 188 -33.90 19.74 -21.84
C ALA A 188 -35.34 19.67 -22.29
N THR A 189 -36.12 20.65 -21.87
CA THR A 189 -37.56 20.71 -22.17
C THR A 189 -37.78 21.52 -23.44
N LEU A 190 -38.08 20.82 -24.53
CA LEU A 190 -38.28 21.44 -25.86
C LEU A 190 -39.56 22.28 -25.94
N SER A 191 -40.63 21.82 -25.28
CA SER A 191 -41.93 22.49 -25.26
C SER A 191 -42.85 21.86 -24.22
N GLU A 192 -43.73 22.68 -23.64
CA GLU A 192 -44.82 22.24 -22.77
C GLU A 192 -46.15 22.74 -23.34
N PRO A 193 -46.71 22.07 -24.37
CA PRO A 193 -47.96 22.50 -24.98
C PRO A 193 -49.16 22.26 -24.05
N ILE A 194 -49.96 23.31 -23.83
CA ILE A 194 -51.23 23.18 -23.11
C ILE A 194 -52.32 22.79 -24.12
N VAL A 195 -52.98 21.64 -23.88
CA VAL A 195 -54.05 21.13 -24.75
C VAL A 195 -55.36 21.03 -23.97
N ASN A 196 -56.46 21.46 -24.59
CA ASN A 196 -57.78 21.31 -23.99
C ASN A 196 -58.15 19.82 -23.91
N PHE A 197 -58.60 19.38 -22.73
CA PHE A 197 -58.98 17.99 -22.46
C PHE A 197 -60.01 17.43 -23.46
N SER A 198 -60.97 18.25 -23.89
CA SER A 198 -61.98 17.85 -24.89
C SER A 198 -61.39 17.54 -26.26
N LYS A 199 -60.29 18.19 -26.64
CA LYS A 199 -59.55 17.93 -27.89
C LYS A 199 -58.80 16.61 -27.79
N LEU A 200 -58.27 16.29 -26.61
CA LEU A 200 -57.55 15.06 -26.34
C LEU A 200 -58.46 13.82 -26.41
N LEU A 201 -59.70 13.94 -25.93
CA LEU A 201 -60.73 12.89 -26.01
C LEU A 201 -61.20 12.57 -27.45
N ARG A 202 -60.98 13.49 -28.39
CA ARG A 202 -61.43 13.36 -29.79
C ARG A 202 -60.30 13.00 -30.76
N LEU A 203 -59.11 12.70 -30.25
CA LEU A 203 -57.96 12.30 -31.07
C LEU A 203 -58.18 10.91 -31.66
N ASN A 204 -58.03 10.81 -32.97
CA ASN A 204 -58.02 9.54 -33.70
C ASN A 204 -56.64 9.27 -34.30
N VAL A 205 -56.38 8.00 -34.61
CA VAL A 205 -55.17 7.59 -35.35
C VAL A 205 -55.04 8.41 -36.63
N GLY A 206 -53.92 9.12 -36.79
CA GLY A 206 -53.65 10.02 -37.91
C GLY A 206 -53.82 11.51 -37.60
N ASN A 207 -54.27 11.90 -36.40
CA ASN A 207 -54.26 13.30 -35.99
C ASN A 207 -52.85 13.76 -35.56
N THR A 208 -52.46 14.95 -36.01
CA THR A 208 -51.19 15.59 -35.66
C THR A 208 -51.41 16.67 -34.59
N LEU A 209 -50.56 16.66 -33.57
CA LEU A 209 -50.49 17.73 -32.57
C LEU A 209 -49.27 18.59 -32.89
N GLN A 210 -49.49 19.86 -33.20
CA GLN A 210 -48.40 20.81 -33.34
C GLN A 210 -47.87 21.16 -31.95
N ILE A 211 -46.60 20.85 -31.73
CA ILE A 211 -45.87 21.20 -30.51
C ILE A 211 -45.08 22.47 -30.84
N PRO A 212 -45.43 23.65 -30.29
CA PRO A 212 -44.69 24.87 -30.53
C PRO A 212 -43.35 24.74 -29.81
N ILE A 213 -42.26 24.58 -30.56
CA ILE A 213 -40.91 24.58 -29.99
C ILE A 213 -40.55 26.04 -29.70
N SER A 214 -40.20 26.32 -28.45
CA SER A 214 -39.73 27.65 -28.05
C SER A 214 -38.29 27.86 -28.53
N ASP A 215 -37.97 29.07 -28.99
CA ASP A 215 -36.59 29.45 -29.35
C ASP A 215 -35.65 29.39 -28.14
N LYS A 216 -36.21 29.48 -26.92
CA LYS A 216 -35.50 29.32 -25.65
C LYS A 216 -35.89 28.00 -25.01
N ILE A 217 -34.94 27.09 -24.92
CA ILE A 217 -35.06 25.80 -24.25
C ILE A 217 -34.48 25.93 -22.85
N ASP A 218 -35.24 25.41 -21.89
CA ASP A 218 -34.80 25.29 -20.50
C ASP A 218 -34.02 23.98 -20.34
N VAL A 219 -32.79 24.10 -19.84
CA VAL A 219 -31.90 22.96 -19.57
C VAL A 219 -31.83 22.74 -18.06
N TYR A 220 -32.16 21.52 -17.68
CA TYR A 220 -32.18 21.02 -16.32
C TYR A 220 -30.99 20.10 -16.11
N VAL A 221 -30.34 20.29 -14.97
CA VAL A 221 -29.39 19.33 -14.44
C VAL A 221 -30.07 18.69 -13.24
N GLU A 222 -30.33 17.40 -13.35
CA GLU A 222 -31.35 16.70 -12.56
C GLU A 222 -32.72 17.40 -12.68
N ASP A 223 -33.24 17.94 -11.58
CA ASP A 223 -34.52 18.65 -11.50
C ASP A 223 -34.34 20.18 -11.38
N ILE A 224 -33.10 20.67 -11.42
CA ILE A 224 -32.80 22.10 -11.24
C ILE A 224 -32.56 22.75 -12.59
N LYS A 225 -33.41 23.73 -12.92
CA LYS A 225 -33.25 24.59 -14.09
C LYS A 225 -31.99 25.44 -13.93
N MET A 226 -30.94 25.16 -14.72
CA MET A 226 -29.64 25.82 -14.57
C MET A 226 -29.24 26.67 -15.77
N PHE A 227 -29.74 26.35 -16.97
CA PHE A 227 -29.33 27.07 -18.18
C PHE A 227 -30.49 27.32 -19.14
N ASN A 228 -30.32 28.34 -19.98
CA ASN A 228 -31.07 28.53 -21.21
C ASN A 228 -30.20 28.24 -22.41
N GLY A 229 -30.76 27.55 -23.40
CA GLY A 229 -30.11 27.27 -24.67
C GLY A 229 -31.07 27.34 -25.84
N ASP A 230 -30.50 27.27 -27.04
CA ASP A 230 -31.24 27.28 -28.29
C ASP A 230 -31.09 25.92 -28.98
N LEU A 231 -32.14 25.49 -29.68
CA LEU A 231 -32.09 24.27 -30.46
C LEU A 231 -31.16 24.47 -31.66
N GLY A 232 -30.34 23.48 -31.94
CA GLY A 232 -29.44 23.48 -33.09
C GLY A 232 -29.09 22.07 -33.54
N GLU A 233 -28.06 22.01 -34.38
CA GLU A 233 -27.54 20.75 -34.91
C GLU A 233 -26.02 20.74 -34.74
N TYR A 234 -25.48 19.62 -34.26
CA TYR A 234 -24.04 19.40 -34.18
C TYR A 234 -23.70 18.05 -34.81
N LYS A 235 -22.91 18.09 -35.89
CA LYS A 235 -22.47 16.90 -36.65
C LYS A 235 -23.63 15.97 -37.08
N GLY A 236 -24.73 16.52 -37.58
CA GLY A 236 -25.88 15.73 -38.04
C GLY A 236 -26.87 15.33 -36.95
N ASN A 237 -26.60 15.64 -35.68
CA ASN A 237 -27.47 15.30 -34.56
C ASN A 237 -28.10 16.56 -33.97
N SER A 238 -29.37 16.45 -33.54
CA SER A 238 -30.02 17.51 -32.76
C SER A 238 -29.21 17.79 -31.50
N ALA A 239 -28.89 19.05 -31.29
CA ALA A 239 -28.05 19.52 -30.19
C ALA A 239 -28.67 20.79 -29.58
N ILE A 240 -28.24 21.13 -28.37
CA ILE A 240 -28.68 22.36 -27.69
C ILE A 240 -27.45 23.21 -27.43
N ASN A 241 -27.46 24.45 -27.90
CA ASN A 241 -26.41 25.41 -27.64
C ASN A 241 -26.71 26.13 -26.33
N VAL A 242 -25.95 25.81 -25.28
CA VAL A 242 -26.09 26.40 -23.94
C VAL A 242 -25.56 27.83 -23.98
N LYS A 243 -26.44 28.83 -23.79
CA LYS A 243 -26.08 30.25 -23.91
C LYS A 243 -25.80 30.93 -22.58
N LYS A 244 -26.71 30.78 -21.61
CA LYS A 244 -26.64 31.55 -20.36
C LYS A 244 -27.01 30.69 -19.17
N ARG A 245 -26.20 30.78 -18.11
CA ARG A 245 -26.52 30.27 -16.77
C ARG A 245 -27.54 31.19 -16.11
N ILE A 246 -28.57 30.59 -15.53
CA ILE A 246 -29.64 31.29 -14.80
C ILE A 246 -29.16 31.63 -13.40
#